data_AF-A0A3M7KT10-F1
#
_entry.id   AF-A0A3M7KT10-F1
#
_cell.length_a   1.000
_cell.length_b   1.000
_cell.length_c   1.000
_cell.angle_alpha   90.00
_cell.angle_beta   90.00
_cell.angle_gamma   90.00
#
_symmetry.space_group_name_H-M   'P 1'
#
loop_
_entity.id
_entity.type
_entity.pdbx_description
1 polymer ?
#
loop_
_entity_poly.entity_id
_entity_poly.type
_entity_poly.pdbx_seq_one_letter_code
_entity_poly.pdbx_strand_id
1 'polypeptide(L)'
;EAPDDLDALLAGYEAQAQQDIEEVHRRTQIKGRASKQARSRVQAALETPISPDNKGFKMLAAMGYQPGQGLGQAASGPREPVPLTLKQDRLGLGRPSQRALKRARREEAGAAQPAMAPVQLPDSSSFLRQAAARVAAGRAAAQLRRAQQACENLDSAAGVGNRHGFWQTRAAAEGPDATAMVGSAPVLLEADVTPQLGEVLQYLRTQYWYCLYCGTAYENAADLASHCPGPSEADHADIPQVKLRSLTEDYCEFVLSNVNASIANALRRVILAEVPTIAIELVEIESNTTVLNDEYIAHRLGLVPFVSSRVHDMKTIYEATEDDDWTDVEFTLNVRCTGDETMNVTSDDLLPADTRFPDVMPVGYDERGSLTRKHKSVLLVKLRKNQELKLRAVARKGIGKDHAKWIPAATVSYQFLPEITINHDLMDTLTDEQKQAFCAADPRKTFRFNQISKAVEIVDPELYMYDGEVLAKAAEMGKPGLIDICQRQDTFIFRVEGTGALTPDDMVLTALDVLSGKLQTFGAELDREGAELADLTHGML
;
A
#
# COMPACT_ATOMS: atom_id res chain seq x y z
N GLU A 1 27.55 27.48 -50.15
CA GLU A 1 28.68 27.15 -49.24
C GLU A 1 28.39 27.80 -47.89
N ALA A 2 27.74 27.07 -46.97
CA ALA A 2 27.65 27.42 -45.55
C ALA A 2 27.31 26.20 -44.64
N PRO A 3 27.85 24.97 -44.81
CA PRO A 3 27.66 23.90 -43.82
C PRO A 3 28.70 23.92 -42.69
N ASP A 4 29.83 24.62 -42.84
CA ASP A 4 30.97 24.51 -41.91
C ASP A 4 30.79 25.28 -40.57
N ASP A 5 29.86 26.24 -40.48
CA ASP A 5 29.72 27.08 -39.28
C ASP A 5 28.93 26.41 -38.15
N LEU A 6 27.99 25.50 -38.46
CA LEU A 6 27.15 24.86 -37.43
C LEU A 6 27.90 23.71 -36.75
N ASP A 7 28.65 22.91 -37.51
CA ASP A 7 29.47 21.82 -36.97
C ASP A 7 30.63 22.37 -36.14
N ALA A 8 31.20 23.51 -36.53
CA ALA A 8 32.20 24.21 -35.73
C ALA A 8 31.62 24.73 -34.40
N LEU A 9 30.37 25.20 -34.40
CA LEU A 9 29.67 25.66 -33.20
C LEU A 9 29.31 24.51 -32.26
N LEU A 10 28.82 23.40 -32.80
CA LEU A 10 28.51 22.18 -32.03
C LEU A 10 29.77 21.57 -31.42
N ALA A 11 30.87 21.49 -32.17
CA ALA A 11 32.16 21.04 -31.65
C ALA A 11 32.68 21.96 -30.52
N GLY A 12 32.41 23.27 -30.61
CA GLY A 12 32.71 24.22 -29.54
C GLY A 12 31.90 23.95 -28.26
N TYR A 13 30.60 23.68 -28.39
CA TYR A 13 29.73 23.35 -27.26
C TYR A 13 30.07 22.00 -26.61
N GLU A 14 30.41 20.99 -27.41
CA GLU A 14 30.83 19.68 -26.90
C GLU A 14 32.14 19.77 -26.12
N ALA A 15 33.12 20.51 -26.65
CA ALA A 15 34.39 20.76 -25.97
C ALA A 15 34.20 21.51 -24.64
N GLN A 16 33.28 22.48 -24.60
CA GLN A 16 32.93 23.21 -23.38
C GLN A 16 32.26 22.29 -22.35
N ALA A 17 31.32 21.45 -22.78
CA ALA A 17 30.63 20.50 -21.91
C ALA A 17 31.58 19.46 -21.31
N GLN A 18 32.57 18.98 -22.07
CA GLN A 18 33.59 18.06 -21.57
C GLN A 18 34.54 18.71 -20.56
N GLN A 19 34.91 19.98 -20.76
CA GLN A 19 35.70 20.73 -19.77
C GLN A 19 34.93 20.92 -18.45
N ASP A 20 33.64 21.22 -18.52
CA ASP A 20 32.78 21.37 -17.35
C ASP A 20 32.60 20.04 -16.59
N ILE A 21 32.40 18.93 -17.32
CA ILE A 21 32.33 17.57 -16.75
C ILE A 21 33.64 17.20 -16.04
N GLU A 22 34.79 17.46 -16.66
CA GLU A 22 36.10 17.22 -16.04
C GLU A 22 36.33 18.09 -14.79
N GLU A 23 35.88 19.35 -14.80
CA GLU A 23 35.98 20.22 -13.63
C GLU A 23 35.10 19.71 -12.47
N VAL A 24 33.88 19.26 -12.77
CA VAL A 24 32.99 18.64 -11.77
C VAL A 24 33.60 17.35 -11.23
N HIS A 25 34.17 16.48 -12.06
CA HIS A 25 34.86 15.28 -11.60
C HIS A 25 36.08 15.62 -10.71
N ARG A 26 36.85 16.64 -11.07
CA ARG A 26 38.00 17.11 -10.28
C ARG A 26 37.57 17.67 -8.92
N ARG A 27 36.53 18.51 -8.88
CA ARG A 27 35.95 19.04 -7.63
C ARG A 27 35.40 17.92 -6.75
N THR A 28 34.75 16.93 -7.34
CA THR A 28 34.18 15.77 -6.62
C THR A 28 35.28 14.86 -6.05
N GLN A 29 36.35 14.60 -6.81
CA GLN A 29 37.50 13.83 -6.34
C GLN A 29 38.26 14.53 -5.21
N ILE A 30 38.45 15.86 -5.29
CA ILE A 30 39.13 16.65 -4.24
C ILE A 30 38.31 16.61 -2.93
N LYS A 31 36.98 16.81 -3.00
CA LYS A 31 36.10 16.70 -1.82
C LYS A 31 36.08 15.29 -1.22
N GLY A 32 36.09 14.24 -2.07
CA GLY A 32 36.17 12.85 -1.64
C GLY A 32 37.47 12.48 -0.93
N ARG A 33 38.62 12.95 -1.45
CA ARG A 33 39.94 12.74 -0.83
C ARG A 33 40.08 13.49 0.50
N ALA A 34 39.64 14.75 0.58
CA ALA A 34 39.68 15.53 1.81
C ALA A 34 38.83 14.89 2.93
N SER A 35 37.64 14.37 2.60
CA SER A 35 36.78 13.65 3.55
C SER A 35 37.42 12.35 4.05
N LYS A 36 38.05 11.57 3.16
CA LYS A 36 38.72 10.31 3.52
C LYS A 36 39.95 10.54 4.40
N GLN A 37 40.75 11.56 4.10
CA GLN A 37 41.95 11.89 4.87
C GLN A 37 41.63 12.52 6.24
N ALA A 38 40.58 13.35 6.33
CA ALA A 38 40.08 13.85 7.60
C ALA A 38 39.54 12.72 8.49
N ARG A 39 38.82 11.75 7.93
CA ARG A 39 38.31 10.57 8.67
C ARG A 39 39.42 9.67 9.19
N SER A 40 40.46 9.43 8.39
CA SER A 40 41.64 8.67 8.82
C SER A 40 42.39 9.36 9.96
N ARG A 41 42.50 10.71 9.93
CA ARG A 41 43.08 11.50 11.02
C ARG A 41 42.25 11.44 12.30
N VAL A 42 40.92 11.51 12.20
CA VAL A 42 40.02 11.38 13.36
C VAL A 42 40.10 10.00 13.98
N GLN A 43 40.15 8.94 13.16
CA GLN A 43 40.31 7.56 13.65
C GLN A 43 41.66 7.37 14.37
N ALA A 44 42.76 7.86 13.79
CA ALA A 44 44.08 7.79 14.42
C ALA A 44 44.16 8.64 15.72
N ALA A 45 43.45 9.76 15.78
CA ALA A 45 43.37 10.61 16.97
C ALA A 45 42.53 9.97 18.10
N LEU A 46 41.51 9.18 17.77
CA LEU A 46 40.71 8.42 18.74
C LEU A 46 41.47 7.24 19.35
N GLU A 47 42.41 6.66 18.60
CA GLU A 47 43.26 5.55 19.04
C GLU A 47 44.46 6.01 19.89
N THR A 48 44.78 7.31 19.86
CA THR A 48 45.91 7.87 20.62
C THR A 48 45.45 8.33 22.00
N PRO A 49 46.04 7.83 23.11
CA PRO A 49 45.70 8.29 24.46
C PRO A 49 45.94 9.80 24.63
N ILE A 50 45.12 10.43 25.47
CA ILE A 50 45.25 11.86 25.78
C ILE A 50 46.60 12.10 26.49
N SER A 51 47.39 13.05 25.97
CA SER A 51 48.68 13.43 26.57
C SER A 51 48.50 13.97 28.01
N PRO A 52 49.45 13.69 28.94
CA PRO A 52 49.44 14.22 30.30
C PRO A 52 49.40 15.76 30.40
N ASP A 53 49.83 16.45 29.35
CA ASP A 53 49.82 17.91 29.30
C ASP A 53 48.43 18.50 29.06
N ASN A 54 47.48 17.68 28.60
CA ASN A 54 46.12 18.09 28.31
C ASN A 54 45.35 18.43 29.59
N LYS A 55 44.61 19.55 29.57
CA LYS A 55 43.77 19.99 30.71
C LYS A 55 42.77 18.91 31.16
N GLY A 56 42.22 18.13 30.22
CA GLY A 56 41.31 17.03 30.50
C GLY A 56 41.98 15.90 31.29
N PHE A 57 43.22 15.54 30.94
CA PHE A 57 43.98 14.54 31.68
C PHE A 57 44.30 15.02 33.11
N LYS A 58 44.67 16.29 33.26
CA LYS A 58 44.94 16.90 34.59
C LYS A 58 43.70 16.92 35.48
N MET A 59 42.51 17.16 34.90
CA MET A 59 41.24 17.06 35.63
C MET A 59 40.92 15.62 36.03
N LEU A 60 41.12 14.65 35.13
CA LEU A 60 40.90 13.24 35.45
C LEU A 60 41.85 12.75 36.56
N ALA A 61 43.14 13.12 36.48
CA ALA A 61 44.13 12.80 37.50
C ALA A 61 43.75 13.40 38.87
N ALA A 62 43.23 14.64 38.90
CA ALA A 62 42.73 15.26 40.13
C ALA A 62 41.49 14.55 40.72
N MET A 63 40.71 13.86 39.88
CA MET A 63 39.57 13.03 40.28
C MET A 63 39.96 11.57 40.61
N GLY A 64 41.26 11.27 40.70
CA GLY A 64 41.78 9.96 41.12
C GLY A 64 42.01 8.96 39.99
N TYR A 65 41.96 9.38 38.72
CA TYR A 65 42.29 8.51 37.59
C TYR A 65 43.81 8.26 37.50
N GLN A 66 44.21 6.99 37.51
CA GLN A 66 45.57 6.55 37.19
C GLN A 66 45.56 5.74 35.88
N PRO A 67 46.49 5.97 34.93
CA PRO A 67 46.55 5.23 33.69
C PRO A 67 46.61 3.71 33.94
N GLY A 68 45.63 2.96 33.42
CA GLY A 68 45.54 1.50 33.55
C GLY A 68 44.69 0.98 34.71
N GLN A 69 44.16 1.85 35.59
CA GLN A 69 43.16 1.47 36.60
C GLN A 69 41.73 1.85 36.18
N GLY A 70 40.77 1.04 36.64
CA GLY A 70 39.33 1.32 36.43
C GLY A 70 38.89 2.54 37.24
N LEU A 71 37.92 3.30 36.71
CA LEU A 71 37.35 4.46 37.40
C LEU A 71 36.51 4.05 38.62
N GLY A 72 36.58 4.84 39.71
CA GLY A 72 35.79 4.67 40.95
C GLY A 72 36.63 4.25 42.17
N GLN A 73 36.11 4.47 43.38
CA GLN A 73 36.82 4.18 44.65
C GLN A 73 37.23 2.71 44.81
N ALA A 74 36.52 1.78 44.17
CA ALA A 74 36.80 0.34 44.16
C ALA A 74 37.46 -0.14 42.85
N ALA A 75 37.87 0.76 41.96
CA ALA A 75 38.41 0.47 40.63
C ALA A 75 37.54 -0.47 39.77
N SER A 76 36.22 -0.44 39.97
CA SER A 76 35.24 -1.32 39.32
C SER A 76 34.83 -0.87 37.91
N GLY A 77 35.22 0.34 37.49
CA GLY A 77 34.96 0.84 36.14
C GLY A 77 35.78 0.13 35.05
N PRO A 78 35.33 0.17 33.79
CA PRO A 78 36.07 -0.37 32.66
C PRO A 78 37.47 0.27 32.57
N ARG A 79 38.50 -0.56 32.39
CA ARG A 79 39.90 -0.10 32.25
C ARG A 79 40.19 0.51 30.88
N GLU A 80 39.39 0.15 29.89
CA GLU A 80 39.51 0.64 28.53
C GLU A 80 38.28 1.49 28.17
N PRO A 81 38.45 2.58 27.40
CA PRO A 81 37.34 3.39 26.94
C PRO A 81 36.32 2.56 26.16
N VAL A 82 35.04 2.89 26.30
CA VAL A 82 33.98 2.22 25.52
C VAL A 82 34.26 2.43 24.02
N PRO A 83 34.34 1.36 23.22
CA PRO A 83 34.66 1.47 21.80
C PRO A 83 33.58 2.26 21.07
N LEU A 84 33.98 3.38 20.45
CA LEU A 84 33.10 4.20 19.63
C LEU A 84 32.84 3.52 18.30
N THR A 85 31.66 2.93 18.15
CA THR A 85 31.24 2.33 16.87
C THR A 85 30.61 3.41 15.99
N LEU A 86 31.39 3.97 15.06
CA LEU A 86 30.88 4.94 14.09
C LEU A 86 30.04 4.23 13.02
N LYS A 87 28.73 4.36 13.13
CA LYS A 87 27.78 3.81 12.15
C LYS A 87 27.87 4.62 10.85
N GLN A 88 28.13 3.91 9.74
CA GLN A 88 28.30 4.52 8.41
C GLN A 88 27.03 4.47 7.55
N ASP A 89 25.97 3.82 8.04
CA ASP A 89 24.69 3.71 7.34
C ASP A 89 23.73 4.84 7.74
N ARG A 90 22.74 5.12 6.87
CA ARG A 90 21.65 6.07 7.15
C ARG A 90 20.53 5.44 7.99
N LEU A 91 20.74 4.23 8.51
CA LEU A 91 19.76 3.53 9.33
C LEU A 91 19.88 4.03 10.77
N GLY A 92 18.75 4.31 11.42
CA GLY A 92 18.71 4.86 12.78
C GLY A 92 19.58 4.11 13.80
N LEU A 93 19.99 4.81 14.85
CA LEU A 93 20.67 4.22 16.01
C LEU A 93 19.78 3.10 16.59
N GLY A 94 20.32 1.89 16.70
CA GLY A 94 19.59 0.69 17.16
C GLY A 94 19.25 -0.35 16.07
N ARG A 95 19.29 -0.02 14.77
CA ARG A 95 19.12 -1.03 13.70
C ARG A 95 20.46 -1.69 13.33
N PRO A 96 20.62 -3.02 13.47
CA PRO A 96 21.82 -3.72 13.01
C PRO A 96 21.91 -3.69 11.47
N SER A 97 23.14 -3.63 10.94
CA SER A 97 23.36 -3.68 9.49
C SER A 97 22.92 -5.05 8.93
N GLN A 98 22.43 -5.11 7.68
CA GLN A 98 21.99 -6.38 7.08
C GLN A 98 23.08 -7.47 7.06
N ARG A 99 24.36 -7.04 7.03
CA ARG A 99 25.51 -7.93 7.06
C ARG A 99 25.73 -8.54 8.45
N ALA A 100 25.42 -7.80 9.52
CA ALA A 100 25.42 -8.32 10.89
C ALA A 100 24.27 -9.30 11.13
N LEU A 101 23.06 -9.01 10.60
CA LEU A 101 21.91 -9.92 10.63
C LEU A 101 22.17 -11.26 9.93
N LYS A 102 22.81 -11.23 8.74
CA LYS A 102 23.21 -12.47 8.03
C LYS A 102 24.27 -13.27 8.78
N ARG A 103 25.18 -12.60 9.49
CA ARG A 103 26.23 -13.25 10.29
C ARG A 103 25.65 -13.90 11.55
N ALA A 104 24.77 -13.20 12.26
CA ALA A 104 24.05 -13.74 13.41
C ALA A 104 23.21 -14.97 13.04
N ARG A 105 22.47 -14.91 11.92
CA ARG A 105 21.72 -16.08 11.39
C ARG A 105 22.62 -17.26 11.03
N ARG A 106 23.85 -17.01 10.56
CA ARG A 106 24.82 -18.08 10.26
C ARG A 106 25.44 -18.67 11.53
N GLU A 107 25.69 -17.86 12.54
CA GLU A 107 26.23 -18.28 13.83
C GLU A 107 25.15 -19.07 14.64
N GLU A 108 23.89 -18.65 14.59
CA GLU A 108 22.74 -19.38 15.18
C GLU A 108 22.48 -20.73 14.49
N ALA A 109 22.57 -20.78 13.15
CA ALA A 109 22.42 -22.03 12.40
C ALA A 109 23.59 -23.02 12.61
N GLY A 110 24.75 -22.55 13.06
CA GLY A 110 25.93 -23.38 13.30
C GLY A 110 26.04 -23.96 14.71
N ALA A 111 25.25 -23.46 15.68
CA ALA A 111 25.45 -23.76 17.11
C ALA A 111 24.41 -24.72 17.72
N ALA A 112 23.39 -25.15 17.00
CA ALA A 112 22.34 -26.03 17.54
C ALA A 112 22.23 -27.35 16.78
N GLN A 113 22.92 -28.39 17.27
CA GLN A 113 22.48 -29.79 17.22
C GLN A 113 23.44 -30.69 18.04
N PRO A 114 23.10 -31.06 19.29
CA PRO A 114 23.59 -32.31 19.85
C PRO A 114 22.77 -33.46 19.24
N ALA A 115 23.47 -34.48 18.74
CA ALA A 115 22.85 -35.69 18.19
C ALA A 115 22.05 -36.42 19.28
N MET A 116 20.72 -36.29 19.24
CA MET A 116 19.82 -37.16 20.00
C MET A 116 19.51 -38.41 19.17
N ALA A 117 19.68 -39.58 19.79
CA ALA A 117 19.23 -40.85 19.24
C ALA A 117 17.71 -40.80 18.93
N PRO A 118 17.24 -41.46 17.86
CA PRO A 118 15.85 -41.38 17.44
C PRO A 118 14.95 -42.04 18.49
N VAL A 119 14.15 -41.22 19.18
CA VAL A 119 13.01 -41.70 19.98
C VAL A 119 11.87 -41.93 19.00
N GLN A 120 11.40 -43.18 18.90
CA GLN A 120 10.21 -43.52 18.12
C GLN A 120 8.96 -42.97 18.84
N LEU A 121 8.43 -41.87 18.32
CA LEU A 121 7.13 -41.31 18.69
C LEU A 121 6.02 -41.86 17.77
N PRO A 122 4.79 -42.06 18.26
CA PRO A 122 3.67 -42.50 17.43
C PRO A 122 3.28 -41.45 16.36
N ASP A 123 2.76 -41.96 15.24
CA ASP A 123 2.66 -41.33 13.91
C ASP A 123 1.66 -40.15 13.80
N SER A 124 2.00 -38.98 14.37
CA SER A 124 1.25 -37.73 14.19
C SER A 124 1.23 -37.22 12.74
N SER A 125 2.09 -37.73 11.87
CA SER A 125 2.18 -37.34 10.45
C SER A 125 1.00 -37.85 9.63
N SER A 126 0.45 -39.01 10.01
CA SER A 126 -0.71 -39.63 9.36
C SER A 126 -2.00 -38.83 9.56
N PHE A 127 -2.21 -38.26 10.76
CA PHE A 127 -3.40 -37.47 11.09
C PHE A 127 -3.42 -36.14 10.33
N LEU A 128 -2.30 -35.43 10.29
CA LEU A 128 -2.17 -34.19 9.52
C LEU A 128 -2.37 -34.44 8.02
N ARG A 129 -1.88 -35.57 7.49
CA ARG A 129 -2.13 -35.97 6.09
C ARG A 129 -3.59 -36.29 5.82
N GLN A 130 -4.28 -37.00 6.71
CA GLN A 130 -5.71 -37.28 6.57
C GLN A 130 -6.56 -36.01 6.71
N ALA A 131 -6.21 -35.10 7.62
CA ALA A 131 -6.87 -33.81 7.76
C ALA A 131 -6.67 -32.94 6.51
N ALA A 132 -5.45 -32.85 5.99
CA ALA A 132 -5.14 -32.12 4.75
C ALA A 132 -5.89 -32.72 3.54
N ALA A 133 -5.93 -34.05 3.43
CA ALA A 133 -6.68 -34.74 2.37
C ALA A 133 -8.19 -34.45 2.44
N ARG A 134 -8.77 -34.38 3.65
CA ARG A 134 -10.17 -34.01 3.84
C ARG A 134 -10.47 -32.57 3.43
N VAL A 135 -9.60 -31.63 3.80
CA VAL A 135 -9.74 -30.22 3.40
C VAL A 135 -9.59 -30.07 1.88
N ALA A 136 -8.66 -30.79 1.26
CA ALA A 136 -8.47 -30.80 -0.18
C ALA A 136 -9.69 -31.37 -0.92
N ALA A 137 -10.24 -32.50 -0.45
CA ALA A 137 -11.45 -33.09 -1.03
C ALA A 137 -12.67 -32.14 -0.94
N GLY A 138 -12.86 -31.49 0.21
CA GLY A 138 -13.93 -30.49 0.38
C GLY A 138 -13.76 -29.27 -0.53
N ARG A 139 -12.51 -28.83 -0.76
CA ARG A 139 -12.20 -27.74 -1.70
C ARG A 139 -12.46 -28.14 -3.15
N ALA A 140 -12.09 -29.35 -3.56
CA ALA A 140 -12.36 -29.90 -4.88
C ALA A 140 -13.88 -30.01 -5.15
N ALA A 141 -14.66 -30.48 -4.17
CA ALA A 141 -16.12 -30.55 -4.27
C ALA A 141 -16.77 -29.16 -4.42
N ALA A 142 -16.26 -28.16 -3.71
CA ALA A 142 -16.73 -26.78 -3.84
C ALA A 142 -16.37 -26.16 -5.20
N GLN A 143 -15.21 -26.49 -5.77
CA GLN A 143 -14.83 -26.08 -7.12
C GLN A 143 -15.70 -26.76 -8.18
N LEU A 144 -15.97 -28.05 -8.03
CA LEU A 144 -16.84 -28.78 -8.94
C LEU A 144 -18.23 -28.12 -9.01
N ARG A 145 -18.86 -27.83 -7.87
CA ARG A 145 -20.16 -27.13 -7.86
C ARG A 145 -20.14 -25.80 -8.62
N ARG A 146 -19.08 -24.99 -8.45
CA ARG A 146 -18.92 -23.72 -9.18
C ARG A 146 -18.70 -23.94 -10.68
N ALA A 147 -17.90 -24.93 -11.05
CA ALA A 147 -17.67 -25.31 -12.44
C ALA A 147 -18.97 -25.76 -13.12
N GLN A 148 -19.77 -26.58 -12.44
CA GLN A 148 -21.05 -27.05 -12.93
C GLN A 148 -22.06 -25.91 -13.11
N GLN A 149 -22.11 -24.97 -12.17
CA GLN A 149 -22.98 -23.79 -12.27
C GLN A 149 -22.54 -22.86 -13.42
N ALA A 150 -21.24 -22.63 -13.60
CA ALA A 150 -20.72 -21.87 -14.74
C ALA A 150 -21.06 -22.56 -16.06
N CYS A 151 -20.93 -23.89 -16.11
CA CYS A 151 -21.29 -24.72 -17.26
C CYS A 151 -22.78 -24.62 -17.59
N GLU A 152 -23.67 -24.74 -16.60
CA GLU A 152 -25.12 -24.57 -16.77
C GLU A 152 -25.47 -23.20 -17.35
N ASN A 153 -24.87 -22.13 -16.81
CA ASN A 153 -25.14 -20.76 -17.27
C ASN A 153 -24.68 -20.55 -18.73
N LEU A 154 -23.49 -21.02 -19.08
CA LEU A 154 -22.92 -20.85 -20.42
C LEU A 154 -23.64 -21.72 -21.46
N ASP A 155 -23.93 -22.98 -21.12
CA ASP A 155 -24.72 -23.89 -21.97
C ASP A 155 -26.14 -23.34 -22.19
N SER A 156 -26.79 -22.83 -21.15
CA SER A 156 -28.12 -22.21 -21.24
C SER A 156 -28.10 -20.96 -22.12
N ALA A 157 -27.08 -20.11 -22.00
CA ALA A 157 -26.92 -18.93 -22.84
C ALA A 157 -26.66 -19.29 -24.32
N ALA A 158 -25.95 -20.39 -24.57
CA ALA A 158 -25.67 -20.91 -25.91
C ALA A 158 -26.81 -21.76 -26.50
N GLY A 159 -27.89 -22.02 -25.75
CA GLY A 159 -28.99 -22.89 -26.17
C GLY A 159 -28.61 -24.37 -26.26
N VAL A 160 -27.51 -24.77 -25.63
CA VAL A 160 -27.02 -26.15 -25.58
C VAL A 160 -27.63 -26.81 -24.35
N GLY A 161 -28.41 -27.88 -24.52
CA GLY A 161 -28.89 -28.68 -23.38
C GLY A 161 -27.75 -29.45 -22.71
N ASN A 162 -28.02 -30.08 -21.57
CA ASN A 162 -27.04 -30.90 -20.84
C ASN A 162 -26.64 -32.18 -21.60
N ARG A 163 -25.80 -32.05 -22.63
CA ARG A 163 -25.38 -33.17 -23.51
C ARG A 163 -24.36 -34.10 -22.86
N HIS A 164 -23.60 -33.58 -21.90
CA HIS A 164 -22.45 -34.28 -21.29
C HIS A 164 -22.70 -34.74 -19.85
N GLY A 165 -23.83 -34.38 -19.24
CA GLY A 165 -24.12 -34.72 -17.84
C GLY A 165 -23.31 -33.90 -16.83
N PHE A 166 -22.70 -32.79 -17.25
CA PHE A 166 -21.80 -32.00 -16.42
C PHE A 166 -22.52 -31.19 -15.33
N TRP A 167 -23.78 -30.82 -15.54
CA TRP A 167 -24.62 -30.13 -14.56
C TRP A 167 -25.96 -30.87 -14.42
N GLN A 168 -26.66 -30.76 -13.28
CA GLN A 168 -27.97 -31.39 -13.10
C GLN A 168 -29.07 -30.34 -13.24
N THR A 169 -30.14 -30.67 -13.96
CA THR A 169 -31.36 -29.85 -13.94
C THR A 169 -31.99 -29.93 -12.54
N ARG A 170 -32.47 -28.78 -12.04
CA ARG A 170 -33.09 -28.59 -10.72
C ARG A 170 -34.14 -29.63 -10.31
N ALA A 171 -34.74 -30.34 -11.28
CA ALA A 171 -35.70 -31.41 -11.07
C ALA A 171 -35.13 -32.71 -10.46
N ALA A 172 -33.81 -32.95 -10.52
CA ALA A 172 -33.19 -34.16 -9.96
C ALA A 172 -32.87 -34.07 -8.46
N ALA A 173 -32.92 -32.86 -7.87
CA ALA A 173 -32.61 -32.62 -6.47
C ALA A 173 -33.80 -32.81 -5.51
N GLU A 174 -35.03 -32.90 -6.01
CA GLU A 174 -36.25 -33.11 -5.23
C GLU A 174 -36.65 -34.60 -5.22
N GLY A 175 -35.84 -35.44 -4.57
CA GLY A 175 -36.25 -36.78 -4.14
C GLY A 175 -36.96 -36.72 -2.77
N PRO A 176 -37.90 -37.63 -2.46
CA PRO A 176 -38.76 -37.48 -1.28
C PRO A 176 -38.06 -37.99 -0.02
N ASP A 177 -37.28 -37.13 0.67
CA ASP A 177 -37.09 -37.20 2.14
C ASP A 177 -36.25 -36.04 2.75
N ALA A 178 -36.48 -34.79 2.34
CA ALA A 178 -35.73 -33.62 2.85
C ALA A 178 -36.41 -32.92 4.05
N THR A 179 -36.89 -33.69 5.03
CA THR A 179 -37.32 -33.15 6.34
C THR A 179 -36.87 -34.05 7.49
N ALA A 180 -35.56 -34.07 7.77
CA ALA A 180 -35.03 -34.48 9.07
C ALA A 180 -33.56 -34.06 9.25
N MET A 181 -33.27 -33.45 10.41
CA MET A 181 -31.96 -33.37 11.09
C MET A 181 -30.93 -32.34 10.63
N VAL A 182 -31.01 -31.16 11.26
CA VAL A 182 -29.87 -30.32 11.65
C VAL A 182 -29.09 -31.07 12.74
N GLY A 183 -27.88 -31.55 12.44
CA GLY A 183 -27.02 -32.20 13.41
C GLY A 183 -26.00 -33.12 12.75
N SER A 184 -24.72 -32.70 12.75
CA SER A 184 -23.51 -33.48 12.47
C SER A 184 -23.71 -34.78 11.67
N ALA A 185 -23.83 -34.66 10.35
CA ALA A 185 -23.77 -35.83 9.49
C ALA A 185 -22.33 -36.40 9.52
N PRO A 186 -22.16 -37.72 9.74
CA PRO A 186 -20.86 -38.35 9.55
C PRO A 186 -20.54 -38.28 8.05
N VAL A 187 -19.50 -37.51 7.72
CA VAL A 187 -19.01 -37.36 6.34
C VAL A 187 -18.52 -38.73 5.89
N LEU A 188 -19.39 -39.45 5.18
CA LEU A 188 -19.01 -40.55 4.30
C LEU A 188 -17.86 -40.05 3.43
N LEU A 189 -16.83 -40.88 3.24
CA LEU A 189 -15.74 -40.63 2.30
C LEU A 189 -16.33 -40.25 0.95
N GLU A 190 -16.45 -38.94 0.68
CA GLU A 190 -16.83 -38.45 -0.63
C GLU A 190 -15.79 -39.00 -1.60
N ALA A 191 -16.25 -39.71 -2.63
CA ALA A 191 -15.39 -40.21 -3.69
C ALA A 191 -14.52 -39.06 -4.22
N ASP A 192 -13.30 -39.36 -4.65
CA ASP A 192 -12.42 -38.35 -5.22
C ASP A 192 -13.09 -37.69 -6.43
N VAL A 193 -13.53 -36.44 -6.25
CA VAL A 193 -14.24 -35.62 -7.25
C VAL A 193 -13.29 -34.88 -8.20
N THR A 194 -11.99 -34.97 -7.96
CA THR A 194 -10.93 -34.35 -8.78
C THR A 194 -11.01 -34.71 -10.27
N PRO A 195 -11.22 -35.98 -10.70
CA PRO A 195 -11.36 -36.31 -12.12
C PRO A 195 -12.58 -35.66 -12.76
N GLN A 196 -13.73 -35.66 -12.06
CA GLN A 196 -14.96 -35.04 -12.56
C GLN A 196 -14.79 -33.52 -12.70
N LEU A 197 -14.09 -32.88 -11.76
CA LEU A 197 -13.72 -31.47 -11.87
C LEU A 197 -12.85 -31.20 -13.10
N GLY A 198 -11.86 -32.05 -13.37
CA GLY A 198 -10.99 -31.94 -14.53
C GLY A 198 -11.76 -31.97 -15.86
N GLU A 199 -12.73 -32.87 -16.01
CA GLU A 199 -13.56 -32.98 -17.21
C GLU A 199 -14.39 -31.71 -17.46
N VAL A 200 -15.05 -31.18 -16.42
CA VAL A 200 -15.87 -29.97 -16.53
C VAL A 200 -15.01 -28.75 -16.86
N LEU A 201 -13.83 -28.62 -16.23
CA LEU A 201 -12.89 -27.53 -16.52
C LEU A 201 -12.38 -27.59 -17.96
N GLN A 202 -12.07 -28.79 -18.47
CA GLN A 202 -11.62 -28.97 -19.85
C GLN A 202 -12.73 -28.61 -20.85
N TYR A 203 -13.98 -28.98 -20.56
CA TYR A 203 -15.12 -28.59 -21.39
C TYR A 203 -15.30 -27.06 -21.45
N LEU A 204 -15.29 -26.39 -20.29
CA LEU A 204 -15.38 -24.93 -20.21
C LEU A 204 -14.29 -24.22 -21.02
N ARG A 205 -13.05 -24.71 -20.95
CA ARG A 205 -11.91 -24.13 -21.68
C ARG A 205 -11.95 -24.38 -23.18
N THR A 206 -12.53 -25.50 -23.63
CA THR A 206 -12.53 -25.86 -25.05
C THR A 206 -13.73 -25.31 -25.82
N GLN A 207 -14.91 -25.29 -25.21
CA GLN A 207 -16.14 -24.83 -25.87
C GLN A 207 -16.39 -23.34 -25.70
N TYR A 208 -16.10 -22.80 -24.53
CA TYR A 208 -16.43 -21.41 -24.17
C TYR A 208 -15.21 -20.53 -23.94
N TRP A 209 -14.00 -21.08 -24.13
CA TRP A 209 -12.74 -20.45 -23.75
C TRP A 209 -12.85 -19.79 -22.38
N TYR A 210 -13.50 -20.45 -21.43
CA TYR A 210 -13.77 -19.91 -20.10
C TYR A 210 -12.84 -20.55 -19.08
N CYS A 211 -12.18 -19.71 -18.28
CA CYS A 211 -11.40 -20.20 -17.15
C CYS A 211 -12.15 -19.94 -15.84
N LEU A 212 -12.48 -21.01 -15.11
CA LEU A 212 -13.13 -20.93 -13.80
C LEU A 212 -12.31 -20.12 -12.78
N TYR A 213 -10.98 -20.17 -12.88
CA TYR A 213 -10.07 -19.55 -11.92
C TYR A 213 -9.81 -18.07 -12.24
N CYS A 214 -9.75 -17.68 -13.51
CA CYS A 214 -9.70 -16.26 -13.90
C CYS A 214 -11.06 -15.57 -13.80
N GLY A 215 -12.16 -16.33 -13.87
CA GLY A 215 -13.53 -15.78 -13.85
C GLY A 215 -13.92 -15.05 -15.13
N THR A 216 -13.19 -15.23 -16.24
CA THR A 216 -13.42 -14.57 -17.52
C THR A 216 -13.47 -15.57 -18.67
N ALA A 217 -14.24 -15.21 -19.71
CA ALA A 217 -14.25 -15.87 -21.00
C ALA A 217 -13.33 -15.12 -21.96
N TYR A 218 -12.51 -15.86 -22.70
CA TYR A 218 -11.55 -15.33 -23.66
C TYR A 218 -12.15 -15.35 -25.08
N GLU A 219 -11.58 -14.56 -25.99
CA GLU A 219 -12.16 -14.42 -27.34
C GLU A 219 -11.93 -15.66 -28.21
N ASN A 220 -10.80 -16.35 -28.01
CA ASN A 220 -10.41 -17.52 -28.78
C ASN A 220 -9.37 -18.37 -28.03
N ALA A 221 -9.02 -19.52 -28.60
CA ALA A 221 -8.07 -20.46 -27.99
C ALA A 221 -6.64 -19.90 -27.86
N ALA A 222 -6.20 -19.00 -28.77
CA ALA A 222 -4.88 -18.38 -28.70
C ALA A 222 -4.83 -17.34 -27.57
N ASP A 223 -5.89 -16.55 -27.43
CA ASP A 223 -6.09 -15.57 -26.36
C ASP A 223 -6.14 -16.22 -24.98
N LEU A 224 -6.85 -17.34 -24.86
CA LEU A 224 -6.85 -18.18 -23.66
C LEU A 224 -5.44 -18.69 -23.33
N ALA A 225 -4.63 -19.08 -24.33
CA ALA A 225 -3.29 -19.61 -24.09
C ALA A 225 -2.26 -18.52 -23.71
N SER A 226 -2.44 -17.27 -24.18
CA SER A 226 -1.54 -16.16 -23.87
C SER A 226 -1.85 -15.50 -22.54
N HIS A 227 -3.13 -15.39 -22.17
CA HIS A 227 -3.56 -14.61 -21.00
C HIS A 227 -3.95 -15.46 -19.78
N CYS A 228 -4.23 -16.75 -19.95
CA CYS A 228 -4.53 -17.65 -18.84
C CYS A 228 -3.27 -18.39 -18.34
N PRO A 229 -2.90 -18.30 -17.05
CA PRO A 229 -1.69 -18.93 -16.52
C PRO A 229 -1.64 -20.47 -16.65
N GLY A 230 -2.80 -21.14 -16.72
CA GLY A 230 -2.86 -22.59 -16.90
C GLY A 230 -4.28 -23.14 -16.76
N PRO A 231 -4.47 -24.47 -16.68
CA PRO A 231 -5.76 -25.11 -16.47
C PRO A 231 -6.05 -25.48 -15.00
N SER A 232 -5.07 -25.43 -14.09
CA SER A 232 -5.22 -25.88 -12.70
C SER A 232 -5.32 -24.71 -11.70
N GLU A 233 -5.89 -24.94 -10.52
CA GLU A 233 -5.96 -23.93 -9.45
C GLU A 233 -4.56 -23.40 -9.08
N ALA A 234 -3.55 -24.26 -9.10
CA ALA A 234 -2.17 -23.91 -8.73
C ALA A 234 -1.56 -22.88 -9.69
N ASP A 235 -1.91 -22.93 -10.98
CA ASP A 235 -1.42 -21.99 -11.98
C ASP A 235 -1.98 -20.56 -11.74
N HIS A 236 -3.07 -20.45 -10.97
CA HIS A 236 -3.78 -19.19 -10.71
C HIS A 236 -3.60 -18.70 -9.27
N ALA A 237 -2.70 -19.31 -8.51
CA ALA A 237 -2.40 -18.90 -7.14
C ALA A 237 -1.89 -17.45 -7.05
N ASP A 238 -1.27 -16.95 -8.12
CA ASP A 238 -0.68 -15.60 -8.19
C ASP A 238 -1.60 -14.56 -8.83
N ILE A 239 -2.86 -14.89 -9.14
CA ILE A 239 -3.80 -13.91 -9.71
C ILE A 239 -4.31 -12.99 -8.60
N PRO A 240 -4.19 -11.65 -8.76
CA PRO A 240 -4.72 -10.69 -7.81
C PRO A 240 -6.21 -10.89 -7.56
N GLN A 241 -6.62 -10.98 -6.30
CA GLN A 241 -8.03 -11.06 -5.92
C GLN A 241 -8.42 -9.87 -5.06
N VAL A 242 -9.58 -9.28 -5.34
CA VAL A 242 -10.14 -8.16 -4.58
C VAL A 242 -11.43 -8.60 -3.91
N LYS A 243 -11.53 -8.38 -2.61
CA LYS A 243 -12.76 -8.58 -1.83
C LYS A 243 -13.17 -7.28 -1.16
N LEU A 244 -14.26 -6.68 -1.67
CA LEU A 244 -14.87 -5.50 -1.06
C LEU A 244 -15.49 -5.86 0.29
N ARG A 245 -15.35 -4.97 1.28
CA ARG A 245 -15.95 -5.13 2.61
C ARG A 245 -16.98 -4.06 2.91
N SER A 246 -16.58 -2.81 2.79
CA SER A 246 -17.45 -1.67 2.97
C SER A 246 -17.18 -0.65 1.88
N LEU A 247 -18.26 -0.07 1.40
CA LEU A 247 -18.26 1.04 0.45
C LEU A 247 -19.32 2.03 0.91
N THR A 248 -18.87 3.23 1.25
CA THR A 248 -19.70 4.41 1.51
C THR A 248 -19.28 5.52 0.55
N GLU A 249 -19.97 6.66 0.58
CA GLU A 249 -19.65 7.81 -0.28
C GLU A 249 -18.24 8.38 -0.04
N ASP A 250 -17.73 8.27 1.20
CA ASP A 250 -16.45 8.82 1.66
C ASP A 250 -15.41 7.76 2.04
N TYR A 251 -15.80 6.49 2.21
CA TYR A 251 -14.91 5.45 2.73
C TYR A 251 -15.04 4.14 1.94
N CYS A 252 -13.90 3.55 1.59
CA CYS A 252 -13.83 2.22 0.99
C CYS A 252 -12.80 1.35 1.72
N GLU A 253 -13.23 0.16 2.12
CA GLU A 253 -12.35 -0.90 2.65
C GLU A 253 -12.47 -2.16 1.79
N PHE A 254 -11.33 -2.64 1.31
CA PHE A 254 -11.22 -3.86 0.53
C PHE A 254 -9.96 -4.64 0.87
N VAL A 255 -10.00 -5.95 0.66
CA VAL A 255 -8.85 -6.84 0.80
C VAL A 255 -8.31 -7.16 -0.57
N LEU A 256 -7.01 -6.94 -0.76
CA LEU A 256 -6.25 -7.29 -1.96
C LEU A 256 -5.34 -8.48 -1.63
N SER A 257 -5.61 -9.62 -2.23
CA SER A 257 -4.88 -10.88 -2.04
C SER A 257 -4.08 -11.27 -3.28
N ASN A 258 -3.07 -12.12 -3.10
CA ASN A 258 -2.19 -12.64 -4.14
C ASN A 258 -1.42 -11.53 -4.88
N VAL A 259 -0.98 -10.50 -4.16
CA VAL A 259 -0.14 -9.44 -4.73
C VAL A 259 1.11 -9.24 -3.88
N ASN A 260 2.14 -8.67 -4.49
CA ASN A 260 3.33 -8.24 -3.75
C ASN A 260 3.15 -6.82 -3.19
N ALA A 261 3.88 -6.51 -2.12
CA ALA A 261 3.89 -5.17 -1.50
C ALA A 261 4.22 -4.04 -2.49
N SER A 262 5.00 -4.32 -3.53
CA SER A 262 5.31 -3.36 -4.60
C SER A 262 4.06 -2.91 -5.37
N ILE A 263 3.16 -3.84 -5.70
CA ILE A 263 1.92 -3.55 -6.44
C ILE A 263 0.95 -2.80 -5.52
N ALA A 264 0.78 -3.27 -4.28
CA ALA A 264 -0.04 -2.59 -3.28
C ALA A 264 0.44 -1.13 -3.05
N ASN A 265 1.75 -0.93 -2.88
CA ASN A 265 2.31 0.41 -2.72
C ASN A 265 2.23 1.25 -3.99
N ALA A 266 2.34 0.65 -5.17
CA ALA A 266 2.13 1.34 -6.44
C ALA A 266 0.70 1.88 -6.52
N LEU A 267 -0.31 1.02 -6.27
CA LEU A 267 -1.71 1.42 -6.25
C LEU A 267 -1.95 2.57 -5.27
N ARG A 268 -1.46 2.45 -4.02
CA ARG A 268 -1.54 3.52 -3.03
C ARG A 268 -0.94 4.84 -3.53
N ARG A 269 0.23 4.80 -4.18
CA ARG A 269 0.93 5.99 -4.67
C ARG A 269 0.21 6.63 -5.85
N VAL A 270 -0.33 5.83 -6.76
CA VAL A 270 -1.10 6.33 -7.91
C VAL A 270 -2.37 7.02 -7.43
N ILE A 271 -3.11 6.42 -6.49
CA ILE A 271 -4.30 7.06 -5.88
C ILE A 271 -3.96 8.44 -5.30
N LEU A 272 -2.84 8.55 -4.58
CA LEU A 272 -2.44 9.81 -3.94
C LEU A 272 -1.87 10.86 -4.89
N ALA A 273 -1.16 10.45 -5.95
CA ALA A 273 -0.33 11.38 -6.73
C ALA A 273 -0.86 11.62 -8.15
N GLU A 274 -1.61 10.71 -8.74
CA GLU A 274 -1.86 10.72 -10.19
C GLU A 274 -3.33 10.60 -10.57
N VAL A 275 -4.21 10.31 -9.60
CA VAL A 275 -5.65 10.47 -9.82
C VAL A 275 -5.94 11.98 -9.91
N PRO A 276 -6.50 12.47 -11.04
CA PRO A 276 -6.73 13.89 -11.24
C PRO A 276 -7.97 14.37 -10.48
N THR A 277 -7.97 15.64 -10.08
CA THR A 277 -9.14 16.34 -9.54
C THR A 277 -9.20 17.79 -10.02
N ILE A 278 -10.27 18.50 -9.69
CA ILE A 278 -10.46 19.92 -9.98
C ILE A 278 -10.19 20.72 -8.71
N ALA A 279 -9.32 21.73 -8.79
CA ALA A 279 -9.06 22.65 -7.68
C ALA A 279 -8.76 24.07 -8.20
N ILE A 280 -8.94 25.08 -7.33
CA ILE A 280 -8.63 26.48 -7.66
C ILE A 280 -7.12 26.65 -7.86
N GLU A 281 -6.74 27.17 -9.03
CA GLU A 281 -5.34 27.45 -9.39
C GLU A 281 -5.06 28.95 -9.37
N LEU A 282 -5.91 29.74 -10.03
CA LEU A 282 -5.74 31.18 -10.15
C LEU A 282 -6.80 31.90 -9.33
N VAL A 283 -6.38 32.92 -8.57
CA VAL A 283 -7.28 33.81 -7.83
C VAL A 283 -6.90 35.25 -8.17
N GLU A 284 -7.85 35.98 -8.75
CA GLU A 284 -7.76 37.39 -9.06
C GLU A 284 -8.58 38.17 -8.04
N ILE A 285 -7.90 38.97 -7.22
CA ILE A 285 -8.55 39.76 -6.18
C ILE A 285 -8.77 41.17 -6.72
N GLU A 286 -10.03 41.59 -6.78
CA GLU A 286 -10.40 42.96 -7.16
C GLU A 286 -10.38 43.91 -5.96
N SER A 287 -10.88 43.45 -4.81
CA SER A 287 -10.90 44.21 -3.57
C SER A 287 -10.78 43.27 -2.38
N ASN A 288 -9.77 43.49 -1.53
CA ASN A 288 -9.62 42.82 -0.25
C ASN A 288 -9.40 43.90 0.83
N THR A 289 -10.39 44.08 1.70
CA THR A 289 -10.29 44.93 2.90
C THR A 289 -10.39 44.10 4.18
N THR A 290 -10.21 42.78 4.06
CA THR A 290 -10.25 41.84 5.16
C THR A 290 -8.95 41.91 5.99
N VAL A 291 -8.93 41.16 7.09
CA VAL A 291 -7.73 41.06 7.95
C VAL A 291 -6.69 40.09 7.37
N LEU A 292 -7.10 39.20 6.46
CA LEU A 292 -6.20 38.23 5.85
C LEU A 292 -5.58 38.82 4.59
N ASN A 293 -4.28 38.62 4.43
CA ASN A 293 -3.60 38.99 3.20
C ASN A 293 -4.09 38.12 2.03
N ASP A 294 -3.93 38.66 0.83
CA ASP A 294 -4.32 38.07 -0.44
C ASP A 294 -3.78 36.63 -0.60
N GLU A 295 -2.51 36.41 -0.29
CA GLU A 295 -1.87 35.11 -0.42
C GLU A 295 -2.47 34.04 0.50
N TYR A 296 -2.91 34.42 1.70
CA TYR A 296 -3.54 33.48 2.62
C TYR A 296 -4.94 33.11 2.15
N ILE A 297 -5.69 34.06 1.59
CA ILE A 297 -7.02 33.80 1.03
C ILE A 297 -6.89 32.90 -0.20
N ALA A 298 -5.98 33.22 -1.12
CA ALA A 298 -5.71 32.42 -2.31
C ALA A 298 -5.28 30.99 -1.94
N HIS A 299 -4.38 30.83 -0.97
CA HIS A 299 -3.96 29.51 -0.50
C HIS A 299 -5.12 28.72 0.12
N ARG A 300 -5.99 29.35 0.91
CA ARG A 300 -7.17 28.68 1.49
C ARG A 300 -8.17 28.26 0.44
N LEU A 301 -8.44 29.13 -0.54
CA LEU A 301 -9.30 28.83 -1.68
C LEU A 301 -8.77 27.64 -2.49
N GLY A 302 -7.46 27.58 -2.71
CA GLY A 302 -6.81 26.47 -3.39
C GLY A 302 -6.99 25.11 -2.70
N LEU A 303 -7.18 25.09 -1.38
CA LEU A 303 -7.38 23.86 -0.59
C LEU A 303 -8.85 23.48 -0.39
N VAL A 304 -9.81 24.25 -0.91
CA VAL A 304 -11.22 23.87 -0.89
C VAL A 304 -11.42 22.74 -1.90
N PRO A 305 -11.89 21.55 -1.48
CA PRO A 305 -12.16 20.47 -2.40
C PRO A 305 -13.44 20.74 -3.20
N PHE A 306 -13.41 20.39 -4.48
CA PHE A 306 -14.54 20.52 -5.40
C PHE A 306 -14.99 19.14 -5.90
N VAL A 307 -16.30 18.98 -6.07
CA VAL A 307 -16.88 17.81 -6.72
C VAL A 307 -16.34 17.72 -8.14
N SER A 308 -15.65 16.62 -8.43
CA SER A 308 -14.81 16.43 -9.61
C SER A 308 -15.31 15.33 -10.54
N SER A 309 -16.61 15.01 -10.54
CA SER A 309 -17.19 13.90 -11.32
C SER A 309 -16.93 13.95 -12.83
N ARG A 310 -16.62 15.13 -13.39
CA ARG A 310 -16.31 15.33 -14.82
C ARG A 310 -14.81 15.50 -15.10
N VAL A 311 -13.94 15.16 -14.16
CA VAL A 311 -12.50 15.39 -14.32
C VAL A 311 -11.90 14.67 -15.53
N HIS A 312 -12.51 13.55 -15.95
CA HIS A 312 -12.10 12.79 -17.14
C HIS A 312 -12.43 13.50 -18.45
N ASP A 313 -13.46 14.35 -18.48
CA ASP A 313 -13.85 15.12 -19.66
C ASP A 313 -12.97 16.36 -19.86
N MET A 314 -12.30 16.81 -18.79
CA MET A 314 -11.45 17.98 -18.81
C MET A 314 -10.03 17.61 -19.26
N LYS A 315 -9.42 18.50 -20.04
CA LYS A 315 -8.01 18.40 -20.44
C LYS A 315 -7.16 19.35 -19.61
N THR A 316 -5.96 18.92 -19.25
CA THR A 316 -4.94 19.82 -18.68
C THR A 316 -4.32 20.68 -19.79
N ILE A 317 -3.60 21.73 -19.40
CA ILE A 317 -2.84 22.59 -20.33
C ILE A 317 -1.75 21.83 -21.12
N TYR A 318 -1.34 20.65 -20.64
CA TYR A 318 -0.33 19.82 -21.29
C TYR A 318 -0.95 18.78 -22.23
N GLU A 319 -2.24 18.48 -22.04
CA GLU A 319 -3.00 17.51 -22.84
C GLU A 319 -3.74 18.17 -24.01
N ALA A 320 -4.01 19.46 -23.92
CA ALA A 320 -4.72 20.20 -24.96
C ALA A 320 -3.85 20.43 -26.20
N THR A 321 -4.39 20.09 -27.37
CA THR A 321 -3.83 20.50 -28.66
C THR A 321 -4.32 21.91 -29.03
N GLU A 322 -3.70 22.58 -30.01
CA GLU A 322 -4.02 23.99 -30.36
C GLU A 322 -5.50 24.25 -30.71
N ASP A 323 -6.27 23.20 -31.03
CA ASP A 323 -7.70 23.24 -31.34
C ASP A 323 -8.62 22.70 -30.21
N ASP A 324 -8.06 22.34 -29.04
CA ASP A 324 -8.82 21.89 -27.87
C ASP A 324 -9.04 23.03 -26.87
N ASP A 325 -10.31 23.34 -26.58
CA ASP A 325 -10.67 24.18 -25.43
C ASP A 325 -10.38 23.43 -24.12
N TRP A 326 -9.15 23.52 -23.61
CA TRP A 326 -8.87 23.18 -22.22
C TRP A 326 -9.86 23.95 -21.32
N THR A 327 -10.42 23.25 -20.34
CA THR A 327 -11.63 23.71 -19.67
C THR A 327 -11.27 24.37 -18.34
N ASP A 328 -11.39 25.69 -18.29
CA ASP A 328 -11.34 26.47 -17.04
C ASP A 328 -12.76 26.63 -16.47
N VAL A 329 -12.91 26.42 -15.16
CA VAL A 329 -14.17 26.66 -14.44
C VAL A 329 -14.03 27.90 -13.59
N GLU A 330 -14.82 28.93 -13.89
CA GLU A 330 -14.73 30.22 -13.21
C GLU A 330 -15.74 30.36 -12.07
N PHE A 331 -15.28 30.93 -10.96
CA PHE A 331 -16.06 31.26 -9.78
C PHE A 331 -15.89 32.73 -9.41
N THR A 332 -16.93 33.32 -8.84
CA THR A 332 -16.90 34.68 -8.32
C THR A 332 -17.34 34.70 -6.87
N LEU A 333 -16.69 35.55 -6.08
CA LEU A 333 -17.06 35.81 -4.69
C LEU A 333 -17.10 37.30 -4.49
N ASN A 334 -18.26 37.82 -4.09
CA ASN A 334 -18.49 39.24 -3.86
C ASN A 334 -19.31 39.42 -2.60
N VAL A 335 -18.62 39.68 -1.49
CA VAL A 335 -19.24 39.75 -0.17
C VAL A 335 -18.82 41.04 0.54
N ARG A 336 -19.79 41.75 1.11
CA ARG A 336 -19.57 42.95 1.94
C ARG A 336 -20.37 42.85 3.23
N CYS A 337 -19.71 43.02 4.36
CA CYS A 337 -20.36 42.99 5.68
C CYS A 337 -20.89 44.40 6.03
N THR A 338 -22.22 44.56 6.02
CA THR A 338 -22.89 45.83 6.38
C THR A 338 -23.38 45.86 7.84
N GLY A 339 -23.56 44.69 8.46
CA GLY A 339 -24.01 44.56 9.85
C GLY A 339 -22.90 44.76 10.89
N ASP A 340 -23.30 44.97 12.14
CA ASP A 340 -22.36 45.07 13.28
C ASP A 340 -21.87 43.70 13.77
N GLU A 341 -22.54 42.62 13.37
CA GLU A 341 -22.13 41.24 13.66
C GLU A 341 -21.02 40.76 12.72
N THR A 342 -20.22 39.79 13.15
CA THR A 342 -19.21 39.20 12.27
C THR A 342 -19.85 38.24 11.28
N MET A 343 -19.63 38.52 10.00
CA MET A 343 -20.08 37.68 8.88
C MET A 343 -19.02 36.61 8.59
N ASN A 344 -19.43 35.35 8.55
CA ASN A 344 -18.57 34.25 8.13
C ASN A 344 -18.71 34.08 6.62
N VAL A 345 -17.61 34.25 5.88
CA VAL A 345 -17.53 33.94 4.45
C VAL A 345 -17.02 32.52 4.31
N THR A 346 -17.73 31.71 3.53
CA THR A 346 -17.55 30.27 3.43
C THR A 346 -17.42 29.82 1.97
N SER A 347 -17.12 28.54 1.76
CA SER A 347 -17.05 27.93 0.43
C SER A 347 -18.34 28.10 -0.36
N ASP A 348 -19.50 28.14 0.30
CA ASP A 348 -20.82 28.23 -0.36
C ASP A 348 -21.07 29.63 -0.95
N ASP A 349 -20.27 30.63 -0.53
CA ASP A 349 -20.28 31.97 -1.11
C ASP A 349 -19.50 32.06 -2.44
N LEU A 350 -18.81 30.98 -2.86
CA LEU A 350 -18.21 30.88 -4.19
C LEU A 350 -19.30 30.50 -5.20
N LEU A 351 -19.71 31.46 -6.01
CA LEU A 351 -20.74 31.27 -7.01
C LEU A 351 -20.10 30.91 -8.36
N PRO A 352 -20.59 29.87 -9.05
CA PRO A 352 -20.12 29.55 -10.39
C PRO A 352 -20.48 30.70 -11.32
N ALA A 353 -19.47 31.24 -12.01
CA ALA A 353 -19.66 32.24 -13.07
C ALA A 353 -20.01 31.58 -14.40
N ASP A 354 -19.62 30.32 -14.57
CA ASP A 354 -19.84 29.52 -15.77
C ASP A 354 -21.03 28.56 -15.62
N THR A 355 -22.00 28.64 -16.52
CA THR A 355 -23.18 27.75 -16.54
C THR A 355 -22.92 26.41 -17.22
N ARG A 356 -21.77 26.22 -17.88
CA ARG A 356 -21.41 24.96 -18.56
C ARG A 356 -21.15 23.81 -17.60
N PHE A 357 -20.72 24.11 -16.37
CA PHE A 357 -20.30 23.13 -15.38
C PHE A 357 -21.04 23.30 -14.04
N PRO A 358 -22.38 23.10 -14.00
CA PRO A 358 -23.17 23.28 -12.78
C PRO A 358 -22.82 22.25 -11.69
N ASP A 359 -22.23 21.12 -12.07
CA ASP A 359 -21.89 20.02 -11.17
C ASP A 359 -20.58 20.27 -10.39
N VAL A 360 -19.75 21.22 -10.84
CA VAL A 360 -18.47 21.55 -10.19
C VAL A 360 -18.73 22.59 -9.10
N MET A 361 -18.91 22.10 -7.88
CA MET A 361 -19.20 22.92 -6.70
C MET A 361 -18.31 22.50 -5.53
N PRO A 362 -18.09 23.37 -4.54
CA PRO A 362 -17.40 23.00 -3.30
C PRO A 362 -18.08 21.81 -2.62
N VAL A 363 -17.29 20.92 -2.04
CA VAL A 363 -17.82 19.75 -1.31
C VAL A 363 -18.49 20.18 0.00
N GLY A 364 -19.68 19.63 0.27
CA GLY A 364 -20.41 19.83 1.51
C GLY A 364 -20.16 18.71 2.54
N TYR A 365 -19.89 19.08 3.80
CA TYR A 365 -19.66 18.16 4.91
C TYR A 365 -20.80 18.21 5.94
N ASP A 366 -20.96 17.19 6.78
CA ASP A 366 -21.82 17.23 7.97
C ASP A 366 -21.09 17.76 9.23
N GLU A 367 -21.79 17.80 10.37
CA GLU A 367 -21.19 18.21 11.66
C GLU A 367 -20.03 17.31 12.12
N ARG A 368 -20.01 16.05 11.68
CA ARG A 368 -19.00 15.03 11.99
C ARG A 368 -17.88 14.92 10.93
N GLY A 369 -17.97 15.69 9.84
CA GLY A 369 -17.01 15.66 8.73
C GLY A 369 -17.28 14.57 7.67
N SER A 370 -18.41 13.87 7.72
CA SER A 370 -18.84 12.92 6.69
C SER A 370 -19.59 13.62 5.57
N LEU A 371 -19.56 13.06 4.36
CA LEU A 371 -20.24 13.63 3.20
C LEU A 371 -21.75 13.59 3.42
N THR A 372 -22.37 14.77 3.47
CA THR A 372 -23.83 14.88 3.41
C THR A 372 -24.22 16.12 2.64
N ARG A 373 -25.40 16.11 2.02
CA ARG A 373 -26.08 17.32 1.50
C ARG A 373 -26.44 18.35 2.59
N LYS A 374 -26.06 18.15 3.87
CA LYS A 374 -26.29 19.11 4.96
C LYS A 374 -25.03 19.91 5.27
N HIS A 375 -24.74 20.82 4.33
CA HIS A 375 -23.97 22.07 4.39
C HIS A 375 -23.25 22.43 5.71
N LYS A 376 -22.10 21.82 5.97
CA LYS A 376 -20.99 22.46 6.66
C LYS A 376 -20.00 22.95 5.60
N SER A 377 -20.22 24.19 5.19
CA SER A 377 -19.36 24.96 4.29
C SER A 377 -18.00 25.23 4.94
N VAL A 378 -16.92 25.20 4.16
CA VAL A 378 -15.57 25.51 4.64
C VAL A 378 -15.45 27.00 4.91
N LEU A 379 -15.10 27.42 6.13
CA LEU A 379 -14.88 28.83 6.43
C LEU A 379 -13.63 29.34 5.68
N LEU A 380 -13.76 30.46 4.98
CA LEU A 380 -12.67 31.11 4.25
C LEU A 380 -12.11 32.30 5.04
N VAL A 381 -12.97 33.25 5.39
CA VAL A 381 -12.59 34.46 6.13
C VAL A 381 -13.76 34.96 6.98
N LYS A 382 -13.47 35.71 8.04
CA LYS A 382 -14.47 36.40 8.86
C LYS A 382 -14.38 37.90 8.60
N LEU A 383 -15.51 38.51 8.29
CA LEU A 383 -15.62 39.95 8.02
C LEU A 383 -16.26 40.67 9.21
N ARG A 384 -15.80 41.89 9.47
CA ARG A 384 -16.45 42.88 10.33
C ARG A 384 -17.10 43.96 9.49
N LYS A 385 -17.91 44.81 10.13
CA LYS A 385 -18.59 45.94 9.50
C LYS A 385 -17.66 46.72 8.56
N ASN A 386 -18.15 47.01 7.37
CA ASN A 386 -17.48 47.73 6.28
C ASN A 386 -16.29 47.02 5.63
N GLN A 387 -16.02 45.75 5.98
CA GLN A 387 -15.07 44.93 5.22
C GLN A 387 -15.78 44.24 4.06
N GLU A 388 -15.04 44.12 2.97
CA GLU A 388 -15.45 43.44 1.74
C GLU A 388 -14.33 42.57 1.17
N LEU A 389 -14.76 41.53 0.45
CA LEU A 389 -13.92 40.68 -0.35
C LEU A 389 -14.60 40.47 -1.70
N LYS A 390 -13.91 40.88 -2.77
CA LYS A 390 -14.33 40.69 -4.15
C LYS A 390 -13.20 40.05 -4.94
N LEU A 391 -13.46 38.86 -5.47
CA LEU A 391 -12.48 38.08 -6.24
C LEU A 391 -13.14 37.22 -7.32
N ARG A 392 -12.32 36.86 -8.30
CA ARG A 392 -12.58 35.84 -9.32
C ARG A 392 -11.59 34.69 -9.12
N ALA A 393 -12.06 33.45 -9.13
CA ALA A 393 -11.24 32.27 -8.98
C ALA A 393 -11.42 31.35 -10.18
N VAL A 394 -10.35 30.70 -10.63
CA VAL A 394 -10.37 29.79 -11.76
C VAL A 394 -9.88 28.42 -11.30
N ALA A 395 -10.73 27.41 -11.47
CA ALA A 395 -10.44 26.03 -11.13
C ALA A 395 -10.04 25.23 -12.37
N ARG A 396 -9.06 24.34 -12.17
CA ARG A 396 -8.41 23.55 -13.23
C ARG A 396 -8.26 22.10 -12.81
N LYS A 397 -8.26 21.21 -13.81
CA LYS A 397 -7.81 19.82 -13.66
C LYS A 397 -6.32 19.80 -13.34
N GLY A 398 -5.93 19.01 -12.34
CA GLY A 398 -4.54 18.76 -11.99
C GLY A 398 -4.39 17.45 -11.20
N ILE A 399 -3.15 17.10 -10.87
CA ILE A 399 -2.80 15.86 -10.15
C ILE A 399 -2.07 16.13 -8.84
N GLY A 400 -2.21 15.22 -7.88
CA GLY A 400 -1.60 15.35 -6.55
C GLY A 400 -0.06 15.44 -6.55
N LYS A 401 0.60 14.94 -7.61
CA LYS A 401 2.04 15.02 -7.81
C LYS A 401 2.52 16.46 -7.98
N ASP A 402 1.71 17.32 -8.59
CA ASP A 402 2.05 18.72 -8.83
C ASP A 402 1.80 19.55 -7.57
N HIS A 403 0.65 19.34 -6.93
CA HIS A 403 0.33 19.98 -5.65
C HIS A 403 -0.66 19.15 -4.82
N ALA A 404 -0.49 19.17 -3.50
CA ALA A 404 -1.31 18.40 -2.56
C ALA A 404 -2.81 18.75 -2.59
N LYS A 405 -3.19 19.89 -3.19
CA LYS A 405 -4.58 20.33 -3.32
C LYS A 405 -5.40 19.48 -4.27
N TRP A 406 -4.75 18.80 -5.22
CA TRP A 406 -5.40 17.91 -6.16
C TRP A 406 -5.46 16.45 -5.66
N ILE A 407 -5.06 16.18 -4.42
CA ILE A 407 -5.16 14.83 -3.86
C ILE A 407 -6.65 14.54 -3.56
N PRO A 408 -7.29 13.55 -4.21
CA PRO A 408 -8.71 13.23 -4.01
C PRO A 408 -8.98 12.54 -2.67
N ALA A 409 -7.95 11.94 -2.06
CA ALA A 409 -8.06 11.15 -0.85
C ALA A 409 -7.53 11.89 0.38
N ALA A 410 -8.30 11.87 1.47
CA ALA A 410 -7.85 12.37 2.77
C ALA A 410 -6.75 11.45 3.34
N THR A 411 -6.95 10.14 3.25
CA THR A 411 -5.93 9.15 3.59
C THR A 411 -6.09 7.89 2.77
N VAL A 412 -4.96 7.31 2.38
CA VAL A 412 -4.88 6.00 1.74
C VAL A 412 -3.84 5.20 2.49
N SER A 413 -4.29 4.13 3.13
CA SER A 413 -3.43 3.26 3.91
C SER A 413 -3.75 1.81 3.60
N TYR A 414 -2.74 0.96 3.76
CA TYR A 414 -2.94 -0.48 3.74
C TYR A 414 -2.19 -1.10 4.91
N GLN A 415 -2.71 -2.22 5.40
CA GLN A 415 -2.08 -3.04 6.43
C GLN A 415 -1.94 -4.48 5.94
N PHE A 416 -0.84 -5.15 6.31
CA PHE A 416 -0.70 -6.59 6.08
C PHE A 416 -1.68 -7.35 6.95
N LEU A 417 -2.31 -8.38 6.39
CA LEU A 417 -3.14 -9.28 7.16
C LEU A 417 -2.28 -10.00 8.21
N PRO A 418 -2.59 -9.89 9.52
CA PRO A 418 -1.86 -10.58 10.56
C PRO A 418 -2.19 -12.08 10.55
N GLU A 419 -1.16 -12.90 10.51
CA GLU A 419 -1.22 -14.33 10.73
C GLU A 419 -0.81 -14.61 12.17
N ILE A 420 -1.78 -15.01 12.98
CA ILE A 420 -1.62 -15.20 14.42
C ILE A 420 -1.66 -16.69 14.72
N THR A 421 -0.56 -17.23 15.23
CA THR A 421 -0.45 -18.63 15.67
C THR A 421 -0.27 -18.67 17.18
N ILE A 422 -1.18 -19.35 17.88
CA ILE A 422 -1.09 -19.57 19.33
C ILE A 422 -0.48 -20.94 19.57
N ASN A 423 0.56 -20.99 20.40
CA ASN A 423 1.12 -22.26 20.85
C ASN A 423 0.26 -22.83 22.00
N HIS A 424 -0.63 -23.76 21.67
CA HIS A 424 -1.56 -24.36 22.63
C HIS A 424 -0.86 -25.07 23.80
N ASP A 425 0.30 -25.71 23.59
CA ASP A 425 1.05 -26.40 24.65
C ASP A 425 1.56 -25.42 25.73
N LEU A 426 2.04 -24.25 25.29
CA LEU A 426 2.47 -23.18 26.21
C LEU A 426 1.27 -22.44 26.81
N MET A 427 0.15 -22.40 26.11
CA MET A 427 -1.08 -21.76 26.56
C MET A 427 -1.78 -22.53 27.68
N ASP A 428 -1.75 -23.86 27.61
CA ASP A 428 -2.37 -24.73 28.62
C ASP A 428 -1.62 -24.74 29.95
N THR A 429 -0.34 -24.39 29.93
CA THR A 429 0.45 -24.22 31.15
C THR A 429 0.20 -22.88 31.86
N LEU A 430 -0.67 -22.00 31.34
CA LEU A 430 -1.03 -20.73 31.98
C LEU A 430 -2.27 -20.89 32.87
N THR A 431 -2.32 -20.13 33.96
CA THR A 431 -3.53 -20.04 34.80
C THR A 431 -4.64 -19.24 34.10
N ASP A 432 -5.88 -19.43 34.53
CA ASP A 432 -7.03 -18.70 33.98
C ASP A 432 -6.88 -17.17 34.15
N GLU A 433 -6.27 -16.73 35.26
CA GLU A 433 -5.93 -15.33 35.53
C GLU A 433 -4.87 -14.79 34.57
N GLN A 434 -3.84 -15.59 34.28
CA GLN A 434 -2.80 -15.22 33.30
C GLN A 434 -3.38 -15.13 31.88
N LYS A 435 -4.28 -16.04 31.51
CA LYS A 435 -4.99 -16.01 30.22
C LYS A 435 -5.86 -14.76 30.08
N GLN A 436 -6.54 -14.34 31.15
CA GLN A 436 -7.30 -13.08 31.19
C GLN A 436 -6.40 -11.86 31.11
N ALA A 437 -5.29 -11.84 31.86
CA ALA A 437 -4.30 -10.76 31.81
C ALA A 437 -3.65 -10.63 30.44
N PHE A 438 -3.41 -11.76 29.75
CA PHE A 438 -2.93 -11.79 28.36
C PHE A 438 -3.93 -11.15 27.41
N CYS A 439 -5.21 -11.53 27.48
CA CYS A 439 -6.25 -10.93 26.63
C CYS A 439 -6.48 -9.45 26.95
N ALA A 440 -6.31 -9.05 28.21
CA ALA A 440 -6.47 -7.66 28.65
C ALA A 440 -5.29 -6.76 28.25
N ALA A 441 -4.13 -7.33 27.94
CA ALA A 441 -2.98 -6.59 27.44
C ALA A 441 -3.21 -6.04 26.02
N ASP A 442 -4.11 -6.66 25.24
CA ASP A 442 -4.47 -6.19 23.91
C ASP A 442 -5.50 -5.04 23.98
N PRO A 443 -5.14 -3.81 23.55
CA PRO A 443 -6.04 -2.66 23.59
C PRO A 443 -7.28 -2.82 22.69
N ARG A 444 -7.14 -3.55 21.58
CA ARG A 444 -8.16 -3.72 20.53
C ARG A 444 -8.98 -4.99 20.69
N LYS A 445 -8.63 -5.83 21.68
CA LYS A 445 -9.37 -7.05 22.05
C LYS A 445 -9.48 -8.05 20.89
N THR A 446 -8.39 -8.20 20.13
CA THR A 446 -8.18 -9.26 19.12
C THR A 446 -8.33 -10.65 19.75
N PHE A 447 -7.91 -10.79 21.02
CA PHE A 447 -8.01 -12.02 21.79
C PHE A 447 -9.16 -12.00 22.78
N ARG A 448 -9.86 -13.14 22.91
CA ARG A 448 -10.91 -13.34 23.91
C ARG A 448 -10.66 -14.62 24.69
N PHE A 449 -10.74 -14.51 26.02
CA PHE A 449 -10.76 -15.67 26.89
C PHE A 449 -12.19 -16.22 26.99
N ASN A 450 -12.40 -17.47 26.59
CA ASN A 450 -13.67 -18.15 26.74
C ASN A 450 -13.70 -18.88 28.08
N GLN A 451 -14.58 -18.45 28.99
CA GLN A 451 -14.69 -19.00 30.34
C GLN A 451 -15.19 -20.46 30.37
N ILE A 452 -15.86 -20.93 29.31
CA ILE A 452 -16.42 -22.29 29.23
C ILE A 452 -15.34 -23.27 28.77
N SER A 453 -14.65 -22.96 27.66
CA SER A 453 -13.60 -23.82 27.10
C SER A 453 -12.25 -23.64 27.79
N LYS A 454 -12.08 -22.59 28.61
CA LYS A 454 -10.81 -22.15 29.21
C LYS A 454 -9.69 -21.91 28.19
N ALA A 455 -10.05 -21.74 26.92
CA ALA A 455 -9.15 -21.45 25.82
C ALA A 455 -9.18 -19.95 25.50
N VAL A 456 -8.08 -19.46 24.93
CA VAL A 456 -8.04 -18.14 24.31
C VAL A 456 -8.31 -18.30 22.83
N GLU A 457 -9.32 -17.58 22.37
CA GLU A 457 -9.79 -17.57 20.99
C GLU A 457 -9.41 -16.24 20.34
N ILE A 458 -9.10 -16.31 19.04
CA ILE A 458 -8.85 -15.12 18.23
C ILE A 458 -10.21 -14.67 17.69
N VAL A 459 -10.67 -13.47 18.07
CA VAL A 459 -11.97 -12.93 17.65
C VAL A 459 -11.90 -12.52 16.19
N ASP A 460 -10.95 -11.66 15.88
CA ASP A 460 -10.68 -11.17 14.54
C ASP A 460 -9.19 -10.78 14.48
N PRO A 461 -8.36 -11.53 13.73
CA PRO A 461 -6.93 -11.24 13.62
C PRO A 461 -6.66 -9.80 13.21
N GLU A 462 -7.53 -9.21 12.41
CA GLU A 462 -7.30 -7.95 11.69
C GLU A 462 -7.40 -6.70 12.54
N LEU A 463 -7.95 -6.85 13.74
CA LEU A 463 -7.97 -5.81 14.75
C LEU A 463 -6.57 -5.55 15.33
N TYR A 464 -5.67 -6.53 15.22
CA TYR A 464 -4.33 -6.43 15.77
C TYR A 464 -3.51 -5.33 15.08
N MET A 465 -2.92 -4.43 15.87
CA MET A 465 -2.21 -3.24 15.36
C MET A 465 -0.69 -3.37 15.38
N TYR A 466 -0.14 -4.56 15.63
CA TYR A 466 1.31 -4.77 15.78
C TYR A 466 1.93 -3.87 16.87
N ASP A 467 1.21 -3.65 17.96
CA ASP A 467 1.69 -2.88 19.12
C ASP A 467 2.79 -3.61 19.91
N GLY A 468 2.81 -4.94 19.84
CA GLY A 468 3.79 -5.77 20.54
C GLY A 468 3.46 -6.04 22.00
N GLU A 469 2.32 -5.56 22.51
CA GLU A 469 1.94 -5.64 23.92
C GLU A 469 1.71 -7.08 24.37
N VAL A 470 1.03 -7.88 23.54
CA VAL A 470 0.79 -9.31 23.81
C VAL A 470 2.08 -10.14 23.80
N LEU A 471 3.04 -9.77 22.95
CA LEU A 471 4.36 -10.40 22.87
C LEU A 471 5.20 -10.06 24.11
N ALA A 472 5.18 -8.78 24.53
CA ALA A 472 5.84 -8.33 25.75
C ALA A 472 5.22 -9.02 26.99
N LYS A 473 3.89 -9.15 27.03
CA LYS A 473 3.20 -9.81 28.14
C LYS A 473 3.52 -11.30 28.22
N ALA A 474 3.60 -11.99 27.08
CA ALA A 474 4.04 -13.38 27.02
C ALA A 474 5.48 -13.57 27.53
N ALA A 475 6.38 -12.64 27.19
CA ALA A 475 7.75 -12.64 27.68
C ALA A 475 7.84 -12.36 29.20
N GLU A 476 7.04 -11.41 29.72
CA GLU A 476 6.94 -11.13 31.16
C GLU A 476 6.45 -12.35 31.95
N MET A 477 5.52 -13.11 31.39
CA MET A 477 5.04 -14.38 31.96
C MET A 477 6.06 -15.52 31.87
N GLY A 478 7.27 -15.27 31.33
CA GLY A 478 8.34 -16.26 31.20
C GLY A 478 8.11 -17.28 30.07
N LYS A 479 7.20 -17.00 29.13
CA LYS A 479 6.87 -17.87 28.00
C LYS A 479 7.09 -17.17 26.66
N PRO A 480 8.35 -16.87 26.29
CA PRO A 480 8.65 -16.39 24.95
C PRO A 480 8.20 -17.45 23.91
N GLY A 481 7.46 -17.03 22.89
CA GLY A 481 6.92 -17.94 21.87
C GLY A 481 5.53 -18.53 22.17
N LEU A 482 4.85 -18.04 23.20
CA LEU A 482 3.43 -18.35 23.45
C LEU A 482 2.55 -18.01 22.24
N ILE A 483 2.87 -16.89 21.58
CA ILE A 483 2.19 -16.40 20.41
C ILE A 483 3.21 -15.99 19.37
N ASP A 484 2.97 -16.39 18.12
CA ASP A 484 3.71 -15.93 16.97
C ASP A 484 2.78 -15.11 16.08
N ILE A 485 3.21 -13.90 15.74
CA ILE A 485 2.43 -12.96 14.94
C ILE A 485 3.28 -12.56 13.74
N CYS A 486 2.90 -13.07 12.58
CA CYS A 486 3.58 -12.84 11.32
C CYS A 486 2.72 -11.95 10.40
N GLN A 487 3.37 -11.15 9.56
CA GLN A 487 2.70 -10.37 8.52
C GLN A 487 2.55 -11.23 7.27
N ARG A 488 1.32 -11.53 6.86
CA ARG A 488 1.06 -12.25 5.61
C ARG A 488 1.42 -11.35 4.43
N GLN A 489 2.44 -11.73 3.66
CA GLN A 489 3.08 -10.85 2.66
C GLN A 489 2.28 -10.71 1.34
N ASP A 490 1.31 -11.58 1.11
CA ASP A 490 0.51 -11.68 -0.12
C ASP A 490 -0.85 -10.94 -0.02
N THR A 491 -1.24 -10.49 1.18
CA THR A 491 -2.60 -10.02 1.47
C THR A 491 -2.60 -8.71 2.25
N PHE A 492 -3.33 -7.74 1.70
CA PHE A 492 -3.37 -6.35 2.17
C PHE A 492 -4.80 -5.91 2.40
N ILE A 493 -5.07 -5.28 3.54
CA ILE A 493 -6.34 -4.62 3.81
C ILE A 493 -6.14 -3.13 3.49
N PHE A 494 -6.80 -2.65 2.45
CA PHE A 494 -6.79 -1.25 2.03
C PHE A 494 -7.91 -0.49 2.70
N ARG A 495 -7.61 0.74 3.13
CA ARG A 495 -8.56 1.74 3.61
C ARG A 495 -8.32 3.03 2.84
N VAL A 496 -9.34 3.45 2.10
CA VAL A 496 -9.34 4.63 1.25
C VAL A 496 -10.41 5.58 1.78
N GLU A 497 -9.99 6.75 2.25
CA GLU A 497 -10.88 7.81 2.70
C GLU A 497 -10.82 8.96 1.69
N GLY A 498 -11.95 9.30 1.09
CA GLY A 498 -12.08 10.38 0.13
C GLY A 498 -12.26 11.75 0.78
N THR A 499 -11.86 12.81 0.10
CA THR A 499 -12.18 14.20 0.51
C THR A 499 -13.60 14.61 0.12
N GLY A 500 -14.28 13.81 -0.72
CA GLY A 500 -15.55 14.12 -1.37
C GLY A 500 -15.43 14.71 -2.77
N ALA A 501 -14.21 14.94 -3.25
CA ALA A 501 -13.97 15.37 -4.63
C ALA A 501 -14.37 14.28 -5.65
N LEU A 502 -14.03 13.03 -5.35
CA LEU A 502 -14.42 11.83 -6.10
C LEU A 502 -14.94 10.77 -5.13
N THR A 503 -15.64 9.76 -5.63
CA THR A 503 -16.00 8.61 -4.81
C THR A 503 -14.81 7.66 -4.67
N PRO A 504 -14.63 6.98 -3.52
CA PRO A 504 -13.47 6.12 -3.30
C PRO A 504 -13.32 4.97 -4.30
N ASP A 505 -14.42 4.44 -4.84
CA ASP A 505 -14.41 3.42 -5.90
C ASP A 505 -13.85 3.98 -7.20
N ASP A 506 -14.29 5.17 -7.60
CA ASP A 506 -13.81 5.86 -8.79
C ASP A 506 -12.32 6.22 -8.68
N MET A 507 -11.85 6.62 -7.50
CA MET A 507 -10.42 6.83 -7.23
C MET A 507 -9.60 5.56 -7.47
N VAL A 508 -10.07 4.41 -7.00
CA VAL A 508 -9.36 3.13 -7.14
C VAL A 508 -9.37 2.67 -8.60
N LEU A 509 -10.50 2.79 -9.29
CA LEU A 509 -10.62 2.43 -10.71
C LEU A 509 -9.74 3.32 -11.59
N THR A 510 -9.83 4.64 -11.41
CA THR A 510 -8.98 5.60 -12.12
C THR A 510 -7.50 5.32 -11.88
N ALA A 511 -7.11 4.95 -10.65
CA ALA A 511 -5.72 4.61 -10.36
C ALA A 511 -5.25 3.34 -11.10
N LEU A 512 -6.13 2.35 -11.30
CA LEU A 512 -5.83 1.17 -12.09
C LEU A 512 -5.70 1.52 -13.58
N ASP A 513 -6.56 2.39 -14.10
CA ASP A 513 -6.49 2.86 -15.49
C ASP A 513 -5.21 3.64 -15.76
N VAL A 514 -4.79 4.52 -14.85
CA VAL A 514 -3.52 5.25 -14.93
C VAL A 514 -2.33 4.28 -14.93
N LEU A 515 -2.37 3.24 -14.08
CA LEU A 515 -1.31 2.24 -14.04
C LEU A 515 -1.26 1.42 -15.33
N SER A 516 -2.43 1.03 -15.85
CA SER A 516 -2.57 0.31 -17.12
C SER A 516 -2.03 1.14 -18.29
N GLY A 517 -2.44 2.41 -18.39
CA GLY A 517 -1.98 3.33 -19.43
C GLY A 517 -0.45 3.47 -19.44
N LYS A 518 0.19 3.56 -18.26
CA LYS A 518 1.66 3.60 -18.18
C LYS A 518 2.34 2.35 -18.70
N LEU A 519 1.77 1.17 -18.40
CA LEU A 519 2.31 -0.09 -18.90
C LEU A 519 2.13 -0.21 -20.41
N GLN A 520 1.00 0.26 -20.95
CA GLN A 520 0.75 0.32 -22.39
C GLN A 520 1.71 1.26 -23.11
N THR A 521 1.93 2.47 -22.58
CA THR A 521 2.92 3.41 -23.15
C THR A 521 4.31 2.80 -23.16
N PHE A 522 4.73 2.18 -22.05
CA PHE A 522 6.02 1.51 -21.99
C PHE A 522 6.13 0.34 -22.96
N GLY A 523 5.07 -0.46 -23.12
CA GLY A 523 5.00 -1.53 -24.11
C GLY A 523 5.15 -1.01 -25.53
N ALA A 524 4.44 0.06 -25.88
CA ALA A 524 4.53 0.68 -27.20
C ALA A 524 5.93 1.26 -27.50
N GLU A 525 6.59 1.85 -26.51
CA GLU A 525 7.98 2.30 -26.64
C GLU A 525 8.94 1.12 -26.88
N LEU A 526 8.78 0.02 -26.15
CA LEU A 526 9.58 -1.19 -26.36
C LEU A 526 9.39 -1.78 -27.75
N ASP A 527 8.14 -1.84 -28.24
CA ASP A 527 7.84 -2.35 -29.57
C ASP A 527 8.46 -1.48 -30.67
N ARG A 528 8.44 -0.15 -30.49
CA ARG A 528 9.07 0.81 -31.40
C ARG A 528 10.59 0.62 -31.47
N GLU A 529 11.26 0.57 -30.33
CA GLU A 529 12.72 0.32 -30.27
C GLU A 529 13.08 -1.07 -30.83
N GLY A 530 12.23 -2.08 -30.59
CA GLY A 530 12.39 -3.41 -31.15
C GLY A 530 12.30 -3.43 -32.68
N ALA A 531 11.37 -2.67 -33.26
CA ALA A 531 11.22 -2.50 -34.70
C ALA A 531 12.42 -1.77 -35.32
N GLU A 532 12.89 -0.68 -34.70
CA GLU A 532 14.08 0.05 -35.16
C GLU A 532 15.34 -0.83 -35.16
N LEU A 533 15.49 -1.69 -34.15
CA LEU A 533 16.61 -2.64 -34.08
C LEU A 533 16.50 -3.76 -35.15
N ALA A 534 15.27 -4.22 -35.44
CA ALA A 534 15.02 -5.21 -36.49
C ALA A 534 15.35 -4.66 -37.88
N ASP A 535 14.98 -3.41 -38.16
CA ASP A 535 15.29 -2.73 -39.43
C ASP A 535 16.80 -2.51 -39.60
N LEU A 536 17.52 -2.15 -38.53
CA LEU A 536 18.98 -2.03 -38.54
C LEU A 536 19.69 -3.38 -38.81
N THR A 537 19.14 -4.49 -38.32
CA THR A 537 19.72 -5.83 -38.56
C THR A 537 19.38 -6.38 -39.94
N HIS A 538 18.23 -6.04 -40.52
CA HIS A 538 17.86 -6.41 -41.89
C HIS A 538 18.57 -5.55 -42.95
N GLY A 539 19.01 -4.34 -42.62
CA GLY A 539 19.84 -3.51 -43.50
C GLY A 539 21.34 -3.87 -43.56
N MET A 540 21.80 -4.80 -42.71
CA MET A 540 23.21 -5.27 -42.66
C MET A 540 23.43 -6.67 -43.25
N LEU A 541 22.38 -7.33 -43.74
CA LEU A 541 22.43 -8.57 -44.53
C LEU A 541 22.13 -8.25 -46.00
#